data_AF-A0A962IVH6-F1
#
_entry.id   AF-A0A962IVH6-F1
#
_cell.length_a   1.000
_cell.length_b   1.000
_cell.length_c   1.000
_cell.angle_alpha   90.00
_cell.angle_beta   90.00
_cell.angle_gamma   90.00
#
_symmetry.space_group_name_H-M   'P 1'
#
loop_
_entity.id
_entity.type
_entity.pdbx_description
1 polymer ?
#
loop_
_entity_poly.entity_id
_entity_poly.type
_entity_poly.pdbx_seq_one_letter_code
_entity_poly.pdbx_strand_id
1 'polypeptide(L)'
;MITRSNNILRILFSIAALLFAAGSFASGGHNYVERVHEPIPPAPRSQTLAEAQEKSAGCLSCHTTTDSLSMHESPGVVLGCVDCHGGNSDVFFNEGDDEHALLEQAHVLPSYPDDWHFPDSANPVDSYTLLNREAKEFVRFVNPSDLRVADEACGACHLPIVQAAKRSIMATGAMLWGAASYANNILPFKKYILGEGYTPDGEASAILGPPLKNPDQAWVNYGVLPALYPLPAW
;
A
#
# COMPACT_ATOMS: atom_id res chain seq x y z
N MET A 1 -27.67 -49.58 -33.12
CA MET A 1 -28.28 -48.24 -32.98
C MET A 1 -28.06 -47.60 -31.60
N ILE A 2 -27.71 -48.36 -30.56
CA ILE A 2 -27.58 -47.87 -29.16
C ILE A 2 -26.27 -47.10 -28.89
N THR A 3 -25.17 -47.37 -29.61
CA THR A 3 -23.86 -46.75 -29.38
C THR A 3 -23.74 -45.29 -29.84
N ARG A 4 -24.53 -44.87 -30.85
CA ARG A 4 -24.54 -43.47 -31.33
C ARG A 4 -25.18 -42.50 -30.33
N SER A 5 -26.19 -42.96 -29.58
CA SER A 5 -26.91 -42.14 -28.59
C SER A 5 -26.02 -41.74 -27.42
N ASN A 6 -25.14 -42.64 -26.96
CA ASN A 6 -24.23 -42.38 -25.85
C ASN A 6 -23.14 -41.37 -26.20
N ASN A 7 -22.72 -41.31 -27.47
CA ASN A 7 -21.72 -40.34 -27.92
C ASN A 7 -22.31 -38.93 -28.03
N ILE A 8 -23.56 -38.80 -28.48
CA ILE A 8 -24.26 -37.50 -28.54
C ILE A 8 -24.49 -36.95 -27.13
N LEU A 9 -24.90 -37.81 -26.18
CA LEU A 9 -25.09 -37.39 -24.79
C LEU A 9 -23.79 -36.95 -24.13
N ARG A 10 -22.68 -37.64 -24.40
CA ARG A 10 -21.34 -37.25 -23.92
C ARG A 10 -20.88 -35.92 -24.51
N ILE A 11 -21.09 -35.69 -25.81
CA ILE A 11 -20.74 -34.44 -26.47
C ILE A 11 -21.56 -33.27 -25.90
N LEU A 12 -22.88 -33.46 -25.70
CA LEU A 12 -23.72 -32.45 -25.09
C LEU A 12 -23.31 -32.14 -23.64
N PHE A 13 -22.91 -33.15 -22.88
CA PHE A 13 -22.41 -32.97 -21.51
C PHE A 13 -21.06 -32.23 -21.49
N SER A 14 -20.15 -32.54 -22.42
CA SER A 14 -18.87 -31.83 -22.57
C SER A 14 -19.05 -30.38 -23.00
N ILE A 15 -19.99 -30.09 -23.91
CA ILE A 15 -20.30 -28.70 -24.32
C ILE A 15 -20.95 -27.93 -23.17
N ALA A 16 -21.87 -28.54 -22.42
CA ALA A 16 -22.46 -27.92 -21.24
C ALA A 16 -21.41 -27.61 -20.16
N ALA A 17 -20.46 -28.53 -19.93
CA ALA A 17 -19.35 -28.30 -18.98
C ALA A 17 -18.41 -27.16 -19.43
N LEU A 18 -18.12 -27.06 -20.73
CA LEU A 18 -17.33 -25.96 -21.31
C LEU A 18 -18.05 -24.61 -21.19
N LEU A 19 -19.37 -24.58 -21.40
CA LEU A 19 -20.19 -23.36 -21.23
C LEU A 19 -20.30 -22.94 -19.76
N PHE A 20 -20.31 -23.90 -18.82
CA PHE A 20 -20.29 -23.60 -17.39
C PHE A 20 -18.94 -23.07 -16.90
N ALA A 21 -17.83 -23.56 -17.47
CA ALA A 21 -16.48 -23.07 -17.17
C ALA A 21 -16.21 -21.66 -17.75
N ALA A 22 -16.89 -21.29 -18.84
CA ALA A 22 -16.80 -19.95 -19.44
C ALA A 22 -17.60 -18.88 -18.66
N GLY A 23 -18.43 -19.29 -17.68
CA GLY A 23 -19.26 -18.42 -16.85
C GLY A 23 -18.62 -17.98 -15.53
N SER A 24 -17.30 -18.09 -15.37
CA SER A 24 -16.59 -17.49 -14.24
C SER A 24 -16.59 -15.97 -14.37
N PHE A 25 -17.70 -15.35 -13.98
CA PHE A 25 -17.72 -13.91 -13.72
C PHE A 25 -16.84 -13.66 -12.50
N ALA A 26 -15.83 -12.80 -12.66
CA ALA A 26 -15.09 -12.26 -11.53
C ALA A 26 -16.10 -11.62 -10.57
N SER A 27 -16.16 -12.16 -9.35
CA SER A 27 -16.99 -11.63 -8.27
C SER A 27 -16.33 -10.35 -7.75
N GLY A 28 -16.69 -9.21 -8.32
CA GLY A 28 -16.26 -7.89 -7.84
C GLY A 28 -15.94 -6.97 -8.99
N GLY A 29 -16.95 -6.25 -9.50
CA GLY A 29 -16.73 -5.13 -10.39
C GLY A 29 -16.13 -3.98 -9.59
N HIS A 30 -14.82 -4.01 -9.38
CA HIS A 30 -14.10 -2.90 -8.80
C HIS A 30 -14.01 -1.79 -9.84
N ASN A 31 -14.84 -0.76 -9.70
CA ASN A 31 -14.90 0.34 -10.65
C ASN A 31 -13.66 1.22 -10.49
N TYR A 32 -12.69 1.04 -11.39
CA TYR A 32 -11.54 1.93 -11.47
C TYR A 32 -11.94 3.28 -12.08
N VAL A 33 -11.54 4.35 -11.43
CA VAL A 33 -11.64 5.73 -11.91
C VAL A 33 -10.23 6.23 -12.16
N GLU A 34 -9.93 6.57 -13.42
CA GLU A 34 -8.65 7.20 -13.77
C GLU A 34 -8.52 8.55 -13.06
N ARG A 35 -7.39 8.75 -12.37
CA ARG A 35 -7.09 9.98 -11.65
C ARG A 35 -5.70 10.47 -11.96
N VAL A 36 -5.58 11.78 -12.08
CA VAL A 36 -4.28 12.45 -12.12
C VAL A 36 -4.00 12.96 -10.70
N HIS A 37 -2.99 12.39 -10.07
CA HIS A 37 -2.55 12.82 -8.75
C HIS A 37 -1.41 13.83 -8.88
N GLU A 38 -1.54 14.94 -8.17
CA GLU A 38 -0.44 15.89 -8.03
C GLU A 38 0.70 15.24 -7.21
N PRO A 39 1.95 15.29 -7.68
CA PRO A 39 3.08 14.74 -6.94
C PRO A 39 3.22 15.40 -5.57
N ILE A 40 3.25 14.59 -4.52
CA ILE A 40 3.47 15.09 -3.16
C ILE A 40 4.99 15.16 -2.91
N PRO A 41 5.58 16.35 -2.73
CA PRO A 41 7.02 16.45 -2.47
C PRO A 41 7.39 15.73 -1.17
N PRO A 42 8.64 15.26 -1.00
CA PRO A 42 9.11 14.75 0.28
C PRO A 42 8.93 15.79 1.38
N ALA A 43 8.56 15.34 2.58
CA ALA A 43 8.39 16.21 3.73
C ALA A 43 9.71 16.99 3.99
N PRO A 44 9.65 18.32 4.15
CA PRO A 44 10.84 19.12 4.33
C PRO A 44 11.50 18.79 5.67
N ARG A 45 12.83 18.76 5.69
CA ARG A 45 13.59 18.60 6.95
C ARG A 45 13.37 19.77 7.91
N SER A 46 13.13 20.96 7.36
CA SER A 46 12.91 22.19 8.11
C SER A 46 12.11 23.18 7.26
N GLN A 47 11.24 23.94 7.90
CA GLN A 47 10.53 25.09 7.35
C GLN A 47 10.14 26.04 8.49
N THR A 48 9.61 27.20 8.15
CA THR A 48 9.07 28.15 9.13
C THR A 48 7.70 27.71 9.65
N LEU A 49 7.32 28.21 10.83
CA LEU A 49 6.00 27.94 11.38
C LEU A 49 4.87 28.47 10.47
N ALA A 50 5.09 29.61 9.81
CA ALA A 50 4.12 30.20 8.90
C ALA A 50 3.85 29.29 7.69
N GLU A 51 4.89 28.73 7.07
CA GLU A 51 4.74 27.78 5.95
C GLU A 51 3.99 26.51 6.38
N ALA A 52 4.30 25.97 7.56
CA ALA A 52 3.58 24.80 8.08
C ALA A 52 2.10 25.09 8.38
N GLN A 53 1.79 26.31 8.85
CA GLN A 53 0.42 26.76 9.09
C GLN A 53 -0.36 26.93 7.79
N GLU A 54 0.24 27.54 6.77
CA GLU A 54 -0.35 27.67 5.43
C GLU A 54 -0.69 26.29 4.84
N LYS A 55 0.26 25.36 4.92
CA LYS A 55 0.11 23.94 4.55
C LYS A 55 -0.87 23.12 5.40
N SER A 56 -1.54 23.74 6.36
CA SER A 56 -2.54 23.11 7.23
C SER A 56 -3.87 23.87 7.26
N ALA A 57 -3.90 25.10 6.75
CA ALA A 57 -4.97 26.06 7.04
C ALA A 57 -6.34 25.55 6.57
N GLY A 58 -6.45 25.09 5.32
CA GLY A 58 -7.68 24.51 4.78
C GLY A 58 -8.05 23.21 5.48
N CYS A 59 -7.09 22.33 5.75
CA CYS A 59 -7.33 21.06 6.44
C CYS A 59 -8.01 21.27 7.81
N LEU A 60 -7.53 22.27 8.58
CA LEU A 60 -8.03 22.59 9.90
C LEU A 60 -9.40 23.29 9.92
N SER A 61 -9.94 23.67 8.74
CA SER A 61 -11.31 24.17 8.65
C SER A 61 -12.37 23.06 8.80
N CYS A 62 -12.03 21.82 8.40
CA CYS A 62 -12.83 20.62 8.64
C CYS A 62 -12.30 19.82 9.85
N HIS A 63 -10.99 19.55 9.88
CA HIS A 63 -10.34 18.73 10.88
C HIS A 63 -9.92 19.56 12.10
N THR A 64 -10.91 20.01 12.86
CA THR A 64 -10.73 20.94 13.99
C THR A 64 -10.07 20.30 15.22
N THR A 65 -10.04 18.97 15.31
CA THR A 65 -9.44 18.22 16.40
C THR A 65 -8.31 17.32 15.90
N THR A 66 -7.13 17.46 16.49
CA THR A 66 -5.98 16.57 16.28
C THR A 66 -5.13 16.48 17.54
N ASP A 67 -4.44 15.36 17.73
CA ASP A 67 -3.54 15.14 18.87
C ASP A 67 -2.27 16.00 18.76
N SER A 68 -1.76 16.20 17.55
CA SER A 68 -0.61 17.08 17.28
C SER A 68 -0.65 17.57 15.83
N LEU A 69 -0.50 18.89 15.64
CA LEU A 69 -0.47 19.51 14.30
C LEU A 69 0.68 18.98 13.43
N SER A 70 1.81 18.63 14.03
CA SER A 70 2.97 18.09 13.32
C SER A 70 3.16 16.59 13.51
N MET A 71 2.27 15.90 14.24
CA MET A 71 2.41 14.51 14.68
C MET A 71 3.63 14.22 15.56
N HIS A 72 4.32 15.25 16.04
CA HIS A 72 5.48 15.13 16.92
C HIS A 72 5.19 15.82 18.26
N GLU A 73 5.71 15.25 19.36
CA GLU A 73 5.68 15.90 20.68
C GLU A 73 6.67 17.07 20.76
N SER A 74 7.77 16.98 20.01
CA SER A 74 8.82 17.99 20.02
C SER A 74 8.38 19.24 19.25
N PRO A 75 8.35 20.43 19.88
CA PRO A 75 7.98 21.67 19.21
C PRO A 75 9.02 22.13 18.17
N GLY A 76 10.18 21.48 18.11
CA GLY A 76 11.21 21.73 17.09
C GLY A 76 10.91 21.10 15.74
N VAL A 77 9.90 20.23 15.64
CA VAL A 77 9.46 19.65 14.36
C VAL A 77 8.29 20.46 13.83
N VAL A 78 8.57 21.19 12.75
CA VAL A 78 7.63 22.11 12.13
C VAL A 78 7.19 21.52 10.79
N LEU A 79 6.04 20.84 10.79
CA LEU A 79 5.41 20.21 9.63
C LEU A 79 3.94 20.62 9.59
N GLY A 80 3.43 20.87 8.38
CA GLY A 80 2.01 21.04 8.13
C GLY A 80 1.35 19.73 7.70
N CYS A 81 0.01 19.70 7.68
CA CYS A 81 -0.76 18.51 7.34
C CYS A 81 -0.35 17.90 5.99
N VAL A 82 -0.25 18.74 4.95
CA VAL A 82 0.03 18.27 3.59
C VAL A 82 1.50 17.90 3.35
N ASP A 83 2.42 18.22 4.26
CA ASP A 83 3.82 17.78 4.14
C ASP A 83 3.94 16.26 4.24
N CYS A 84 3.13 15.64 5.09
CA CYS A 84 3.09 14.18 5.26
C CYS A 84 2.04 13.55 4.36
N HIS A 85 0.83 14.11 4.32
CA HIS A 85 -0.34 13.50 3.69
C HIS A 85 -0.56 13.94 2.22
N GLY A 86 -0.06 15.10 1.79
CA GLY A 86 -0.50 15.73 0.55
C GLY A 86 -1.92 16.29 0.65
N GLY A 87 -2.61 16.41 -0.48
CA GLY A 87 -3.91 17.10 -0.59
C GLY A 87 -3.76 18.61 -0.81
N ASN A 88 -4.89 19.31 -0.84
CA ASN A 88 -4.94 20.75 -1.13
C ASN A 88 -5.32 21.54 0.12
N SER A 89 -4.35 22.25 0.71
CA SER A 89 -4.54 23.07 1.91
C SER A 89 -5.21 24.43 1.64
N ASP A 90 -5.50 24.76 0.39
CA ASP A 90 -6.14 26.03 0.01
C ASP A 90 -7.68 25.93 -0.04
N VAL A 91 -8.23 24.73 0.19
CA VAL A 91 -9.68 24.48 0.25
C VAL A 91 -10.16 24.64 1.68
N PHE A 92 -11.10 25.56 1.91
CA PHE A 92 -11.68 25.85 3.22
C PHE A 92 -13.15 25.47 3.25
N PHE A 93 -13.59 24.90 4.36
CA PHE A 93 -14.97 24.62 4.67
C PHE A 93 -15.59 25.73 5.52
N ASN A 94 -16.81 26.11 5.18
CA ASN A 94 -17.68 26.97 5.97
C ASN A 94 -19.01 26.26 6.21
N GLU A 95 -19.67 26.63 7.30
CA GLU A 95 -20.97 26.06 7.64
C GLU A 95 -21.99 26.28 6.50
N GLY A 96 -22.56 25.17 6.01
CA GLY A 96 -23.51 25.18 4.90
C GLY A 96 -22.90 24.91 3.51
N ASP A 97 -21.57 24.77 3.41
CA ASP A 97 -20.92 24.32 2.18
C ASP A 97 -21.28 22.85 1.87
N ASP A 98 -21.20 22.49 0.59
CA ASP A 98 -21.32 21.10 0.16
C ASP A 98 -20.03 20.33 0.50
N GLU A 99 -20.08 19.58 1.59
CA GLU A 99 -18.95 18.78 2.08
C GLU A 99 -18.40 17.84 1.00
N HIS A 100 -19.26 17.21 0.19
CA HIS A 100 -18.81 16.27 -0.82
C HIS A 100 -18.00 16.96 -1.92
N ALA A 101 -18.51 18.09 -2.42
CA ALA A 101 -17.81 18.88 -3.43
C ALA A 101 -16.47 19.45 -2.92
N LEU A 102 -16.37 19.74 -1.62
CA LEU A 102 -15.10 20.19 -1.02
C LEU A 102 -14.12 19.05 -0.81
N LEU A 103 -14.58 17.86 -0.41
CA LEU A 103 -13.74 16.66 -0.33
C LEU A 103 -13.10 16.34 -1.68
N GLU A 104 -13.85 16.46 -2.78
CA GLU A 104 -13.32 16.27 -4.14
C GLU A 104 -12.21 17.26 -4.53
N GLN A 105 -12.19 18.45 -3.92
CA GLN A 105 -11.17 19.48 -4.17
C GLN A 105 -9.98 19.37 -3.21
N ALA A 106 -10.23 18.99 -1.96
CA ALA A 106 -9.25 19.01 -0.87
C ALA A 106 -8.46 17.70 -0.77
N HIS A 107 -9.13 16.56 -0.90
CA HIS A 107 -8.53 15.24 -0.64
C HIS A 107 -7.79 14.70 -1.86
N VAL A 108 -6.75 13.90 -1.59
CA VAL A 108 -6.28 12.96 -2.61
C VAL A 108 -7.33 11.86 -2.70
N LEU A 109 -7.92 11.67 -3.88
CA LEU A 109 -9.07 10.80 -4.05
C LEU A 109 -8.67 9.36 -4.41
N PRO A 110 -9.40 8.33 -3.97
CA PRO A 110 -9.10 6.94 -4.30
C PRO A 110 -9.43 6.62 -5.75
N SER A 111 -8.61 5.77 -6.38
CA SER A 111 -8.89 5.24 -7.72
C SER A 111 -10.05 4.26 -7.73
N TYR A 112 -10.38 3.66 -6.58
CA TYR A 112 -11.52 2.74 -6.42
C TYR A 112 -12.54 3.30 -5.40
N PRO A 113 -13.28 4.37 -5.73
CA PRO A 113 -14.15 5.05 -4.77
C PRO A 113 -15.20 4.15 -4.12
N ASP A 114 -15.80 3.23 -4.88
CA ASP A 114 -16.77 2.27 -4.35
C ASP A 114 -16.15 1.32 -3.33
N ASP A 115 -14.92 0.83 -3.60
CA ASP A 115 -14.20 -0.08 -2.70
C ASP A 115 -13.79 0.61 -1.40
N TRP A 116 -13.51 1.92 -1.46
CA TRP A 116 -13.18 2.77 -0.32
C TRP A 116 -14.40 3.38 0.39
N HIS A 117 -15.61 3.10 -0.10
CA HIS A 117 -16.86 3.72 0.33
C HIS A 117 -16.83 5.26 0.28
N PHE A 118 -16.02 5.86 -0.61
CA PHE A 118 -15.94 7.30 -0.73
C PHE A 118 -17.34 7.90 -1.01
N PRO A 119 -17.76 8.96 -0.30
CA PRO A 119 -16.99 9.86 0.57
C PRO A 119 -16.94 9.49 2.06
N ASP A 120 -17.42 8.31 2.46
CA ASP A 120 -17.42 7.92 3.86
C ASP A 120 -15.99 7.80 4.41
N SER A 121 -15.80 8.18 5.68
CA SER A 121 -14.49 8.12 6.35
C SER A 121 -14.13 6.74 6.89
N ALA A 122 -15.02 5.75 6.75
CA ALA A 122 -14.84 4.42 7.29
C ALA A 122 -13.93 3.57 6.38
N ASN A 123 -12.82 3.09 6.92
CA ASN A 123 -11.96 2.15 6.20
C ASN A 123 -12.73 0.86 5.86
N PRO A 124 -12.58 0.32 4.63
CA PRO A 124 -13.14 -0.97 4.26
C PRO A 124 -12.59 -2.11 5.12
N VAL A 125 -13.38 -3.17 5.28
CA VAL A 125 -12.93 -4.41 5.91
C VAL A 125 -11.85 -5.03 5.01
N ASP A 126 -10.75 -5.50 5.61
CA ASP A 126 -9.66 -6.19 4.91
C ASP A 126 -9.01 -5.38 3.75
N SER A 127 -8.92 -4.05 3.91
CA SER A 127 -8.35 -3.11 2.93
C SER A 127 -6.87 -3.28 2.60
N TYR A 128 -6.17 -4.24 3.22
CA TYR A 128 -4.72 -4.44 3.06
C TYR A 128 -4.31 -4.79 1.62
N THR A 129 -5.14 -5.50 0.85
CA THR A 129 -4.87 -5.74 -0.58
C THR A 129 -5.34 -4.59 -1.47
N LEU A 130 -6.36 -3.84 -1.06
CA LEU A 130 -6.85 -2.68 -1.78
C LEU A 130 -5.78 -1.59 -1.87
N LEU A 131 -5.01 -1.41 -0.80
CA LEU A 131 -3.86 -0.50 -0.76
C LEU A 131 -2.79 -0.78 -1.84
N ASN A 132 -2.65 -2.03 -2.31
CA ASN A 132 -1.71 -2.38 -3.39
C ASN A 132 -2.25 -2.05 -4.79
N ARG A 133 -3.52 -1.65 -4.89
CA ARG A 133 -4.14 -1.26 -6.18
C ARG A 133 -4.19 0.25 -6.35
N GLU A 134 -3.99 0.99 -5.26
CA GLU A 134 -4.09 2.43 -5.23
C GLU A 134 -2.79 3.12 -5.62
N ALA A 135 -2.93 4.34 -6.13
CA ALA A 135 -1.79 5.22 -6.38
C ALA A 135 -1.05 5.54 -5.08
N LYS A 136 0.27 5.69 -5.17
CA LYS A 136 1.12 5.97 -4.00
C LYS A 136 0.70 7.26 -3.27
N GLU A 137 0.16 8.25 -4.00
CA GLU A 137 -0.30 9.52 -3.44
C GLU A 137 -1.51 9.30 -2.53
N PHE A 138 -2.46 8.46 -2.95
CA PHE A 138 -3.62 8.11 -2.12
C PHE A 138 -3.18 7.29 -0.90
N VAL A 139 -2.28 6.31 -1.10
CA VAL A 139 -1.68 5.53 0.00
C VAL A 139 -1.03 6.46 1.03
N ARG A 140 -0.24 7.44 0.58
CA ARG A 140 0.41 8.42 1.45
C ARG A 140 -0.60 9.32 2.17
N PHE A 141 -1.67 9.71 1.49
CA PHE A 141 -2.74 10.52 2.06
C PHE A 141 -3.44 9.82 3.23
N VAL A 142 -3.79 8.54 3.08
CA VAL A 142 -4.46 7.79 4.16
C VAL A 142 -3.50 7.21 5.20
N ASN A 143 -2.26 6.92 4.80
CA ASN A 143 -1.24 6.33 5.65
C ASN A 143 0.18 6.77 5.24
N PRO A 144 0.69 7.90 5.76
CA PRO A 144 2.05 8.37 5.46
C PRO A 144 3.14 7.47 6.05
N SER A 145 2.79 6.51 6.91
CA SER A 145 3.71 5.52 7.48
C SER A 145 3.81 4.22 6.66
N ASP A 146 3.03 4.07 5.58
CA ASP A 146 3.16 2.94 4.67
C ASP A 146 4.59 2.89 4.12
N LEU A 147 5.24 1.73 4.21
CA LEU A 147 6.66 1.60 3.89
C LEU A 147 6.97 1.92 2.42
N ARG A 148 5.98 1.90 1.51
CA ARG A 148 6.16 2.34 0.13
C ARG A 148 6.45 3.84 0.01
N VAL A 149 5.95 4.65 0.93
CA VAL A 149 6.00 6.13 0.88
C VAL A 149 6.69 6.77 2.10
N ALA A 150 6.98 5.99 3.15
CA ALA A 150 7.60 6.48 4.38
C ALA A 150 8.99 7.13 4.19
N ASP A 151 9.72 6.80 3.12
CA ASP A 151 10.96 7.52 2.78
C ASP A 151 10.67 8.98 2.40
N GLU A 152 9.57 9.25 1.69
CA GLU A 152 9.15 10.60 1.30
C GLU A 152 8.52 11.36 2.48
N ALA A 153 7.68 10.70 3.29
CA ALA A 153 6.98 11.34 4.40
C ALA A 153 7.85 11.52 5.66
N CYS A 154 8.75 10.58 5.96
CA CYS A 154 9.50 10.56 7.22
C CYS A 154 11.04 10.57 7.01
N GLY A 155 11.51 10.25 5.81
CA GLY A 155 12.92 9.98 5.54
C GLY A 155 13.86 11.16 5.74
N ALA A 156 13.39 12.40 5.58
CA ALA A 156 14.21 13.61 5.78
C ALA A 156 14.90 13.65 7.17
N CYS A 157 14.26 13.03 8.18
CA CYS A 157 14.75 12.91 9.56
C CYS A 157 14.99 11.46 9.98
N HIS A 158 14.17 10.50 9.53
CA HIS A 158 14.15 9.13 10.05
C HIS A 158 14.59 8.06 9.03
N LEU A 159 15.29 8.42 7.95
CA LEU A 159 15.69 7.48 6.90
C LEU A 159 16.31 6.17 7.43
N PRO A 160 17.27 6.18 8.39
CA PRO A 160 17.84 4.92 8.89
C PRO A 160 16.79 3.99 9.54
N ILE A 161 15.79 4.56 10.23
CA ILE A 161 14.72 3.80 10.88
C ILE A 161 13.77 3.23 9.83
N VAL A 162 13.35 4.04 8.86
CA VAL A 162 12.49 3.59 7.75
C VAL A 162 13.15 2.44 6.99
N GLN A 163 14.44 2.58 6.70
CA GLN A 163 15.24 1.55 6.03
C GLN A 163 15.38 0.27 6.86
N ALA A 164 15.49 0.38 8.18
CA ALA A 164 15.49 -0.80 9.06
C ALA A 164 14.10 -1.46 9.11
N ALA A 165 13.02 -0.68 9.20
CA ALA A 165 11.65 -1.17 9.22
C ALA A 165 11.30 -1.94 7.94
N LYS A 166 11.68 -1.43 6.76
CA LYS A 166 11.54 -2.10 5.46
C LYS A 166 12.17 -3.50 5.42
N ARG A 167 13.21 -3.74 6.21
CA ARG A 167 13.94 -5.02 6.27
C ARG A 167 13.58 -5.86 7.49
N SER A 168 12.63 -5.41 8.30
CA SER A 168 12.18 -6.12 9.50
C SER A 168 11.44 -7.40 9.13
N ILE A 169 11.60 -8.44 9.93
CA ILE A 169 10.81 -9.67 9.81
C ILE A 169 9.30 -9.42 9.94
N MET A 170 8.90 -8.35 10.64
CA MET A 170 7.50 -7.98 10.82
C MET A 170 6.90 -7.29 9.59
N ALA A 171 7.72 -6.62 8.79
CA ALA A 171 7.28 -6.00 7.55
C ALA A 171 7.25 -7.01 6.38
N THR A 172 8.13 -8.00 6.42
CA THR A 172 8.38 -8.89 5.29
C THR A 172 7.73 -10.26 5.40
N GLY A 173 7.23 -10.65 6.58
CA GLY A 173 6.70 -11.99 6.79
C GLY A 173 7.72 -13.10 6.55
N ALA A 174 9.02 -12.79 6.47
CA ALA A 174 10.04 -13.73 6.02
C ALA A 174 10.10 -15.01 6.88
N MET A 175 9.80 -14.87 8.18
CA MET A 175 9.70 -16.01 9.08
C MET A 175 8.51 -16.92 8.75
N LEU A 176 7.34 -16.36 8.40
CA LEU A 176 6.14 -17.12 8.05
C LEU A 176 6.40 -17.95 6.78
N TRP A 177 6.84 -17.29 5.71
CA TRP A 177 7.05 -17.94 4.41
C TRP A 177 8.22 -18.92 4.42
N GLY A 178 9.29 -18.57 5.13
CA GLY A 178 10.42 -19.45 5.34
C GLY A 178 10.07 -20.70 6.15
N ALA A 179 9.37 -20.54 7.27
CA ALA A 179 8.96 -21.67 8.11
C ALA A 179 7.95 -22.57 7.38
N ALA A 180 6.96 -21.99 6.71
CA ALA A 180 5.96 -22.74 5.95
C ALA A 180 6.60 -23.54 4.81
N SER A 181 7.46 -22.93 4.00
CA SER A 181 8.11 -23.62 2.88
C SER A 181 9.08 -24.71 3.33
N TYR A 182 9.83 -24.49 4.41
CA TYR A 182 10.73 -25.50 4.98
C TYR A 182 9.96 -26.67 5.61
N ALA A 183 8.98 -26.39 6.46
CA ALA A 183 8.24 -27.44 7.18
C ALA A 183 7.43 -28.36 6.26
N ASN A 184 7.06 -27.87 5.07
CA ASN A 184 6.30 -28.62 4.08
C ASN A 184 7.17 -29.20 2.95
N ASN A 185 8.50 -29.20 3.08
CA ASN A 185 9.45 -29.69 2.06
C ASN A 185 9.29 -29.00 0.68
N ILE A 186 8.80 -27.76 0.63
CA ILE A 186 8.68 -26.98 -0.61
C ILE A 186 10.07 -26.45 -1.01
N LEU A 187 10.81 -25.92 -0.04
CA LEU A 187 12.17 -25.41 -0.22
C LEU A 187 13.14 -26.07 0.75
N PRO A 188 14.23 -26.69 0.27
CA PRO A 188 15.10 -27.55 1.10
C PRO A 188 16.19 -26.76 1.85
N PHE A 189 15.94 -25.52 2.26
CA PHE A 189 16.94 -24.69 2.92
C PHE A 189 16.38 -23.94 4.14
N LYS A 190 17.23 -23.82 5.17
CA LYS A 190 16.95 -23.06 6.40
C LYS A 190 17.26 -21.56 6.27
N LYS A 191 17.83 -21.14 5.13
CA LYS A 191 18.03 -19.73 4.78
C LYS A 191 16.71 -19.21 4.22
N TYR A 192 15.90 -18.52 5.02
CA TYR A 192 14.60 -18.03 4.57
C TYR A 192 14.78 -16.89 3.56
N ILE A 193 14.60 -17.19 2.27
CA ILE A 193 14.79 -16.22 1.18
C ILE A 193 13.49 -15.63 0.65
N LEU A 194 12.35 -16.06 1.17
CA LEU A 194 11.03 -15.57 0.77
C LEU A 194 10.58 -14.49 1.74
N GLY A 195 9.94 -13.45 1.21
CA GLY A 195 9.31 -12.40 1.98
C GLY A 195 8.41 -11.55 1.10
N GLU A 196 7.65 -10.66 1.71
CA GLU A 196 6.74 -9.74 1.05
C GLU A 196 7.32 -8.33 1.09
N GLY A 197 7.18 -7.65 -0.04
CA GLY A 197 7.58 -6.26 -0.24
C GLY A 197 6.86 -5.77 -1.48
N TYR A 198 6.53 -4.48 -1.51
CA TYR A 198 5.77 -3.88 -2.59
C TYR A 198 6.47 -2.61 -3.09
N THR A 199 6.43 -2.37 -4.40
CA THR A 199 6.86 -1.10 -5.00
C THR A 199 5.86 0.02 -4.66
N PRO A 200 6.18 1.30 -4.92
CA PRO A 200 5.20 2.37 -4.84
C PRO A 200 3.92 2.12 -5.64
N ASP A 201 4.03 1.38 -6.75
CA ASP A 201 2.90 1.01 -7.62
C ASP A 201 2.15 -0.24 -7.12
N GLY A 202 2.52 -0.79 -5.95
CA GLY A 202 1.86 -1.96 -5.35
C GLY A 202 2.29 -3.30 -5.92
N GLU A 203 3.30 -3.33 -6.80
CA GLU A 203 3.82 -4.56 -7.40
C GLU A 203 4.74 -5.32 -6.43
N ALA A 204 4.68 -6.64 -6.46
CA ALA A 204 5.52 -7.48 -5.62
C ALA A 204 7.02 -7.24 -5.94
N SER A 205 7.82 -7.03 -4.89
CA SER A 205 9.20 -6.55 -5.02
C SER A 205 10.17 -7.34 -4.14
N ALA A 206 11.38 -7.54 -4.65
CA ALA A 206 12.47 -8.09 -3.87
C ALA A 206 13.02 -7.04 -2.91
N ILE A 207 13.39 -7.45 -1.71
CA ILE A 207 13.98 -6.58 -0.69
C ILE A 207 15.46 -6.87 -0.62
N LEU A 208 16.27 -5.90 -1.03
CA LEU A 208 17.72 -6.02 -0.99
C LEU A 208 18.26 -5.74 0.41
N GLY A 209 19.15 -6.63 0.85
CA GLY A 209 20.00 -6.42 2.00
C GLY A 209 21.05 -5.33 1.75
N PRO A 210 21.84 -4.97 2.76
CA PRO A 210 22.96 -4.04 2.59
C PRO A 210 23.98 -4.61 1.58
N PRO A 211 24.79 -3.78 0.92
CA PRO A 211 25.88 -4.26 0.08
C PRO A 211 26.87 -5.10 0.91
N LEU A 212 27.04 -6.38 0.56
CA LEU A 212 27.91 -7.32 1.28
C LEU A 212 29.14 -7.66 0.42
N LYS A 213 30.34 -7.55 1.01
CA LYS A 213 31.60 -7.98 0.36
C LYS A 213 31.67 -9.50 0.17
N ASN A 214 31.14 -10.26 1.12
CA ASN A 214 31.05 -11.72 1.08
C ASN A 214 29.74 -12.16 1.76
N PRO A 215 28.66 -12.39 0.98
CA PRO A 215 27.36 -12.79 1.51
C PRO A 215 27.40 -14.09 2.32
N ASP A 216 28.20 -15.08 1.90
CA ASP A 216 28.27 -16.37 2.59
C ASP A 216 28.89 -16.24 3.97
N GLN A 217 29.98 -15.48 4.09
CA GLN A 217 30.60 -15.22 5.38
C GLN A 217 29.68 -14.40 6.30
N ALA A 218 28.97 -13.40 5.75
CA ALA A 218 28.02 -12.58 6.50
C ALA A 218 26.84 -13.42 7.03
N TRP A 219 26.34 -14.36 6.23
CA TRP A 219 25.36 -15.33 6.68
C TRP A 219 25.89 -16.21 7.82
N VAL A 220 27.07 -16.82 7.64
CA VAL A 220 27.64 -17.74 8.64
C VAL A 220 27.89 -17.04 9.97
N ASN A 221 28.38 -15.80 9.93
CA ASN A 221 28.76 -15.06 11.13
C ASN A 221 27.57 -14.37 11.82
N TYR A 222 26.59 -13.89 11.05
CA TYR A 222 25.59 -12.94 11.53
C TYR A 222 24.15 -13.22 11.05
N GLY A 223 23.92 -14.27 10.26
CA GLY A 223 22.60 -14.59 9.71
C GLY A 223 22.08 -13.58 8.69
N VAL A 224 22.96 -12.74 8.10
CA VAL A 224 22.55 -11.70 7.15
C VAL A 224 22.19 -12.33 5.81
N LEU A 225 21.01 -11.96 5.29
CA LEU A 225 20.54 -12.36 3.96
C LEU A 225 20.83 -11.25 2.93
N PRO A 226 21.31 -11.59 1.72
CA PRO A 226 21.57 -10.61 0.68
C PRO A 226 20.28 -10.05 0.05
N ALA A 227 19.21 -10.84 0.01
CA ALA A 227 17.90 -10.42 -0.48
C ALA A 227 16.79 -11.33 0.04
N LEU A 228 15.57 -10.80 0.05
CA LEU A 228 14.32 -11.55 0.09
C LEU A 228 13.61 -11.41 -1.26
N TYR A 229 13.04 -12.49 -1.74
CA TYR A 229 12.29 -12.55 -3.00
C TYR A 229 10.79 -12.62 -2.72
N PRO A 230 9.96 -11.94 -3.53
CA PRO A 230 8.52 -12.03 -3.43
C PRO A 230 8.06 -13.46 -3.76
N LEU A 231 6.89 -13.83 -3.25
CA LEU A 231 6.23 -15.05 -3.68
C LEU A 231 5.85 -14.96 -5.17
N PRO A 232 5.89 -16.08 -5.91
CA PRO A 232 5.40 -16.11 -7.27
C PRO A 232 3.88 -15.83 -7.30
N ALA A 233 3.44 -15.04 -8.29
CA ALA A 233 2.03 -14.96 -8.64
C ALA A 233 1.58 -16.35 -9.15
N TRP A 234 0.52 -16.89 -8.57
CA TRP A 234 -0.04 -18.20 -8.90
C TRP A 234 -1.37 -18.07 -9.65
#